data_AF-A0A844IGH6-F1
#
_entry.id   AF-A0A844IGH6-F1
#
_cell.length_a   1.000
_cell.length_b   1.000
_cell.length_c   1.000
_cell.angle_alpha   90.00
_cell.angle_beta   90.00
_cell.angle_gamma   90.00
#
_symmetry.space_group_name_H-M   'P 1'
#
loop_
_entity.id
_entity.type
_entity.pdbx_description
1 polymer ?
#
loop_
_entity_poly.entity_id
_entity_poly.type
_entity_poly.pdbx_seq_one_letter_code
_entity_poly.pdbx_strand_id
1 'polypeptide(L)' 'MRDLLRTNTSEWTVEQIAAQFKNGGKYKNAIAENLERLEWFGILICRETESTKRWQYVET' A
#
# COMPACT_ATOMS: atom_id res chain seq x y z
N MET A 1 -0.13 2.41 -8.73
CA MET A 1 0.04 2.02 -7.30
C MET A 1 0.77 0.69 -7.18
N ARG A 2 0.30 -0.39 -7.82
CA ARG A 2 1.05 -1.66 -7.91
C ARG A 2 2.50 -1.47 -8.35
N ASP A 3 2.73 -0.74 -9.44
CA ASP A 3 4.09 -0.54 -9.96
C ASP A 3 5.00 0.22 -8.98
N LEU A 4 4.46 1.19 -8.24
CA LEU A 4 5.17 1.92 -7.18
C LEU A 4 5.66 0.97 -6.09
N LEU A 5 4.80 0.06 -5.63
CA LEU A 5 5.11 -0.91 -4.57
C LEU A 5 6.03 -2.04 -5.07
N ARG A 6 5.95 -2.40 -6.35
CA ARG A 6 6.82 -3.40 -6.97
C ARG A 6 8.26 -2.91 -7.12
N THR A 7 8.47 -1.63 -7.45
CA THR A 7 9.83 -1.06 -7.63
C THR A 7 10.59 -0.89 -6.33
N ASN A 8 9.90 -0.91 -5.19
CA ASN A 8 10.49 -0.83 -3.87
C ASN A 8 9.77 -1.79 -2.92
N THR A 9 10.38 -2.97 -2.73
CA THR A 9 9.85 -4.07 -1.91
C THR A 9 9.93 -3.80 -0.40
N SER A 10 10.24 -2.59 0.04
CA SER A 10 10.12 -2.19 1.44
C SER A 10 8.65 -2.18 1.89
N GLU A 11 8.42 -2.13 3.19
CA GLU A 11 7.08 -1.96 3.75
C GLU A 11 6.61 -0.50 3.66
N TRP A 12 5.34 -0.29 3.34
CA TRP A 12 4.76 1.04 3.16
C TRP A 12 3.48 1.23 3.97
N THR A 13 3.32 2.39 4.61
CA THR A 13 2.03 2.82 5.16
C THR A 13 1.18 3.54 4.10
N VAL A 14 -0.12 3.67 4.36
CA VAL A 14 -1.05 4.43 3.49
C VAL A 14 -0.60 5.88 3.34
N GLU A 15 -0.05 6.48 4.39
CA GLU A 15 0.50 7.85 4.39
C GLU A 15 1.67 7.99 3.43
N GLN A 16 2.62 7.04 3.49
CA GLN A 16 3.81 7.07 2.64
C GLN A 16 3.44 6.86 1.16
N ILE A 17 2.45 5.99 0.89
CA ILE A 17 1.91 5.77 -0.45
C ILE A 17 1.19 7.02 -0.95
N ALA A 18 0.33 7.63 -0.11
CA ALA A 18 -0.38 8.86 -0.43
C ALA A 18 0.58 10.02 -0.75
N ALA A 19 1.73 10.09 -0.09
CA ALA A 19 2.75 11.10 -0.37
C ALA A 19 3.35 11.01 -1.79
N GLN A 20 3.22 9.86 -2.48
CA GLN A 20 3.70 9.66 -3.84
C GLN A 20 2.75 10.23 -4.92
N PHE A 21 1.53 10.62 -4.56
CA PHE A 21 0.52 11.10 -5.50
C PHE A 21 0.23 12.59 -5.30
N LYS A 22 0.03 13.32 -6.40
CA LYS A 22 -0.50 14.70 -6.35
C LYS A 22 -1.91 14.66 -5.76
N ASN A 23 -2.12 15.31 -4.61
CA ASN A 23 -3.33 15.25 -3.78
C ASN A 23 -3.61 13.91 -3.07
N GLY A 24 -2.62 13.03 -2.88
CA GLY A 24 -2.85 11.71 -2.28
C GLY A 24 -3.46 11.76 -0.86
N GLY A 25 -3.26 12.85 -0.12
CA GLY A 25 -3.93 13.09 1.16
C GLY A 25 -5.47 13.10 1.07
N LYS A 26 -6.05 13.55 -0.05
CA LYS A 26 -7.50 13.52 -0.29
C LYS A 26 -8.04 12.13 -0.62
N TYR A 27 -7.17 11.23 -1.08
CA TYR A 27 -7.55 9.91 -1.59
C TYR A 27 -7.15 8.77 -0.66
N LYS A 28 -6.78 9.04 0.59
CA LYS A 28 -6.32 8.01 1.55
C LYS A 28 -7.29 6.82 1.67
N ASN A 29 -8.59 7.07 1.73
CA ASN A 29 -9.58 5.99 1.82
C ASN A 29 -9.59 5.12 0.55
N ALA A 30 -9.59 5.75 -0.63
CA ALA A 30 -9.52 5.03 -1.91
C ALA A 30 -8.19 4.28 -2.09
N ILE A 31 -7.09 4.83 -1.55
CA ILE A 31 -5.79 4.16 -1.51
C ILE A 31 -5.88 2.91 -0.63
N ALA A 32 -6.42 3.03 0.59
CA ALA A 32 -6.59 1.90 1.51
C ALA A 32 -7.44 0.76 0.89
N GLU A 33 -8.59 1.10 0.30
CA GLU A 33 -9.46 0.12 -0.39
C GLU A 33 -8.73 -0.55 -1.57
N ASN A 34 -7.88 0.19 -2.29
CA ASN A 34 -7.10 -0.39 -3.39
C ASN A 34 -6.05 -1.38 -2.87
N LEU A 35 -5.39 -1.06 -1.75
CA LEU A 35 -4.38 -1.93 -1.13
C LEU A 35 -4.99 -3.23 -0.62
N GLU A 36 -6.15 -3.15 0.05
CA GLU A 36 -6.92 -4.33 0.48
C GLU A 36 -7.32 -5.21 -0.71
N ARG A 37 -7.73 -4.59 -1.82
CA ARG A 37 -8.02 -5.33 -3.06
C ARG A 37 -6.78 -6.00 -3.65
N LEU A 38 -5.62 -5.34 -3.62
CA LEU A 38 -4.37 -5.91 -4.12
C LEU A 38 -3.87 -7.06 -3.25
N GLU A 39 -4.07 -7.00 -1.93
CA GLU A 39 -3.85 -8.15 -1.05
C GLU A 39 -4.80 -9.30 -1.34
N TRP A 40 -6.08 -9.03 -1.59
CA TRP A 40 -7.04 -10.07 -1.99
C TRP A 40 -6.61 -10.81 -3.26
N PHE A 41 -5.96 -10.11 -4.19
CA PHE A 41 -5.38 -10.72 -5.39
C PHE A 41 -4.03 -11.43 -5.16
N GLY A 42 -3.51 -11.45 -3.93
CA GLY A 42 -2.21 -12.03 -3.61
C GLY A 42 -1.01 -11.22 -4.11
N ILE A 43 -1.22 -9.94 -4.46
CA ILE A 43 -0.17 -9.06 -4.99
C ILE A 43 0.60 -8.38 -3.85
N LEU A 44 -0.12 -8.03 -2.77
CA LEU A 44 0.47 -7.44 -1.56
C LEU A 44 0.24 -8.36 -0.37
N ILE A 45 1.08 -8.19 0.65
CA ILE A 45 0.83 -8.68 2.01
C ILE A 45 0.62 -7.48 2.94
N CYS A 46 -0.39 -7.56 3.81
CA CYS A 46 -0.58 -6.62 4.90
C CYS A 46 0.06 -7.16 6.19
N ARG A 47 0.88 -6.33 6.85
CA ARG A 47 1.36 -6.56 8.21
C ARG A 47 0.84 -5.48 9.12
N GLU A 48 0.20 -5.87 10.21
CA GLU A 48 -0.28 -4.94 11.22
C GLU A 48 0.70 -4.96 12.41
N THR A 49 1.35 -3.83 12.66
CA THR A 49 2.25 -3.65 13.82
C THR A 49 1.76 -2.45 14.61
N GLU A 50 1.49 -2.62 15.90
CA GLU A 50 1.16 -1.51 16.83
C GLU A 50 0.10 -0.55 16.26
N SER A 51 -1.00 -1.11 15.74
CA SER A 51 -2.14 -0.37 15.16
C SER A 51 -1.88 0.35 13.82
N THR A 52 -0.75 0.09 13.17
CA THR A 52 -0.46 0.61 11.82
C THR A 52 -0.38 -0.54 10.81
N LYS A 53 -1.22 -0.47 9.76
CA LYS A 53 -1.15 -1.38 8.62
C LYS A 53 0.01 -0.98 7.69
N ARG A 54 0.85 -1.95 7.35
CA ARG A 54 1.95 -1.83 6.40
C ARG A 54 1.76 -2.80 5.26
N TRP A 55 2.05 -2.35 4.05
CA TRP A 55 1.83 -3.08 2.81
C TRP A 55 3.17 -3.34 2.13
N GLN A 56 3.39 -4.58 1.71
CA GLN A 56 4.59 -4.98 0.99
C GLN A 56 4.21 -5.76 -0.27
N TYR A 57 4.93 -5.54 -1.37
CA TYR A 57 4.76 -6.33 -2.58
C TYR A 57 5.29 -7.75 -2.39
N VAL A 58 4.55 -8.75 -2.87
CA VAL A 58 4.99 -10.14 -2.87
C VAL A 58 5.78 -10.41 -4.16
N GLU A 59 7.10 -10.55 -4.06
CA GLU A 59 7.90 -11.13 -5.14
C GLU A 59 7.65 -12.64 -5.15
N THR A 60 6.83 -13.09 -6.10
CA THR A 60 6.67 -14.50 -6.47
C THR A 60 7.81 -14.97 -7.35
#